data_AF-A0A3A4BT40-F1
#
_entry.id   AF-A0A3A4BT40-F1
#
_cell.length_a   1.000
_cell.length_b   1.000
_cell.length_c   1.000
_cell.angle_alpha   90.00
_cell.angle_beta   90.00
_cell.angle_gamma   90.00
#
_symmetry.space_group_name_H-M   'P 1'
#
loop_
_entity.id
_entity.type
_entity.pdbx_description
1 polymer ?
#
loop_
_entity_poly.entity_id
_entity_poly.type
_entity_poly.pdbx_seq_one_letter_code
_entity_poly.pdbx_strand_id
1 'polypeptide(L)'
;MADSGGFRRWPAYAVAALFLAYAAGKAVYAARGLLGFPGGPPVSAGEEAAYFLDASVAQWLASASGVLGAGVAVATVTPRGRRAPRRPMLAALGVVLLAVLGGGGVMAVDAFAGLGVGWRWYHGLLGLAAIGLTLEMSRSYARATRRATG
;
A
#
# COMPACT_ATOMS: atom_id res chain seq x y z
N MET A 1 -32.61 5.10 -15.22
CA MET A 1 -31.64 5.05 -14.10
C MET A 1 -30.25 5.03 -14.73
N ALA A 2 -29.52 6.15 -14.68
CA ALA A 2 -28.30 6.34 -15.45
C ALA A 2 -27.21 5.35 -15.05
N ASP A 3 -26.61 4.72 -16.06
CA ASP A 3 -25.52 3.77 -15.96
C ASP A 3 -24.28 4.50 -15.41
N SER A 4 -24.14 4.57 -14.09
CA SER A 4 -23.06 5.26 -13.38
C SER A 4 -21.78 4.41 -13.34
N GLY A 5 -21.51 3.68 -14.43
CA GLY A 5 -20.31 2.85 -14.67
C GLY A 5 -19.07 3.66 -15.05
N GLY A 6 -18.96 4.89 -14.55
CA GLY A 6 -17.86 5.80 -14.80
C GLY A 6 -16.58 5.39 -14.06
N PHE A 7 -15.44 5.66 -14.67
CA PHE A 7 -14.12 5.42 -14.07
C PHE A 7 -13.98 6.19 -12.75
N ARG A 8 -13.91 5.47 -11.63
CA ARG A 8 -13.75 6.05 -10.30
C ARG A 8 -12.28 6.34 -10.04
N ARG A 9 -11.93 7.63 -9.90
CA ARG A 9 -10.56 8.10 -9.65
C ARG A 9 -10.19 8.15 -8.17
N TRP A 10 -11.18 8.36 -7.31
CA TRP A 10 -10.98 8.59 -5.89
C TRP A 10 -10.22 7.45 -5.17
N PRO A 11 -10.39 6.14 -5.49
CA PRO A 11 -9.65 5.09 -4.81
C PRO A 11 -8.14 5.23 -5.03
N ALA A 12 -7.72 5.65 -6.23
CA ALA A 12 -6.32 5.85 -6.54
C ALA A 12 -5.70 7.01 -5.74
N TYR A 13 -6.43 8.11 -5.56
CA TYR A 13 -5.96 9.22 -4.74
C TYR A 13 -5.91 8.86 -3.25
N ALA A 14 -6.89 8.09 -2.76
CA ALA A 14 -6.88 7.59 -1.39
C ALA A 14 -5.68 6.65 -1.14
N VAL A 15 -5.43 5.70 -2.05
CA VAL A 15 -4.26 4.81 -2.00
C VAL A 15 -2.95 5.60 -2.07
N ALA A 16 -2.87 6.61 -2.96
CA ALA A 16 -1.68 7.46 -3.04
C ALA A 16 -1.43 8.22 -1.73
N ALA A 17 -2.46 8.79 -1.12
CA ALA A 17 -2.36 9.47 0.16
C ALA A 17 -1.90 8.52 1.29
N LEU A 18 -2.45 7.30 1.35
CA LEU A 18 -2.04 6.28 2.31
C LEU A 18 -0.56 5.90 2.15
N PHE A 19 -0.11 5.71 0.90
CA PHE A 19 1.29 5.38 0.62
C PHE A 19 2.25 6.52 0.93
N LEU A 20 1.86 7.78 0.69
CA LEU A 20 2.67 8.94 1.06
C LEU A 20 2.75 9.12 2.58
N ALA A 21 1.64 8.92 3.30
CA ALA A 21 1.63 8.95 4.76
C ALA A 21 2.53 7.85 5.34
N TYR A 22 2.44 6.64 4.79
CA TYR A 22 3.35 5.53 5.11
C TYR A 22 4.80 5.89 4.83
N ALA A 23 5.10 6.42 3.64
CA ALA A 23 6.47 6.80 3.25
C ALA A 23 7.07 7.86 4.17
N ALA A 24 6.29 8.88 4.54
CA ALA A 24 6.70 9.93 5.45
C ALA A 24 7.00 9.37 6.85
N GLY A 25 6.11 8.53 7.39
CA GLY A 25 6.33 7.88 8.67
C GLY A 25 7.58 6.98 8.67
N LYS A 26 7.83 6.28 7.57
CA LYS A 26 9.03 5.46 7.38
C LYS A 26 10.30 6.29 7.28
N ALA A 27 10.27 7.44 6.60
CA ALA A 27 11.41 8.37 6.56
C ALA A 27 11.76 8.92 7.96
N VAL A 28 10.75 9.23 8.79
CA VAL A 28 10.97 9.65 10.19
C VAL A 28 11.63 8.54 11.00
N TYR A 29 11.18 7.29 10.86
CA TYR A 29 11.80 6.15 11.53
C TYR A 29 13.23 5.94 11.04
N ALA A 30 13.48 6.05 9.73
CA ALA A 30 14.80 5.93 9.15
C ALA A 30 15.78 6.98 9.69
N ALA A 31 15.34 8.25 9.78
CA ALA A 31 16.13 9.35 10.32
C ALA A 31 16.43 9.19 11.82
N ARG A 32 15.63 8.41 12.55
CA ARG A 32 15.83 8.11 13.97
C ARG A 32 16.51 6.75 14.22
N GLY A 33 16.86 6.00 13.16
CA GLY A 33 17.41 4.66 13.29
C GLY A 33 16.45 3.65 13.93
N LEU A 34 15.14 3.87 13.84
CA LEU A 34 14.13 3.02 14.46
C LEU A 34 13.58 1.97 13.49
N LEU A 35 13.42 0.74 13.96
CA LEU A 35 12.70 -0.30 13.23
C LEU A 35 11.18 -0.28 13.55
N GLY A 36 10.37 -0.90 12.69
CA GLY A 36 8.93 -1.06 12.92
C GLY A 36 8.03 -0.13 12.11
N PHE A 37 6.79 0.02 12.54
CA PHE A 37 5.75 0.77 11.84
C PHE A 37 5.28 1.97 12.68
N PRO A 38 5.18 3.18 12.12
CA PRO A 38 4.68 4.36 12.83
C PRO A 38 3.29 4.12 13.45
N GLY A 39 3.19 4.20 14.77
CA GLY A 39 1.95 3.94 15.53
C GLY A 39 1.60 2.47 15.73
N GLY A 40 2.39 1.54 15.19
CA GLY A 40 2.26 0.10 15.40
C GLY A 40 2.86 -0.37 16.73
N PRO A 41 2.77 -1.68 17.01
CA PRO A 41 3.39 -2.28 18.19
C PRO A 41 4.91 -2.03 18.24
N PRO A 42 5.51 -1.93 19.44
CA PRO A 42 6.96 -1.80 19.57
C PRO A 42 7.66 -3.05 19.03
N VAL A 43 8.81 -2.85 18.39
CA VAL A 43 9.67 -3.96 17.96
C VAL A 43 10.52 -4.40 19.14
N SER A 44 10.58 -5.70 19.41
CA SER A 44 11.41 -6.23 20.48
C SER A 44 12.89 -6.22 20.08
N ALA A 45 13.80 -6.17 21.07
CA ALA A 45 15.24 -6.22 20.81
C ALA A 45 15.66 -7.52 20.11
N GLY A 46 14.96 -8.64 20.35
CA GLY A 46 15.21 -9.91 19.68
C GLY A 46 14.84 -9.88 18.19
N GLU A 47 13.71 -9.26 17.84
CA GLU A 47 13.31 -9.06 16.43
C GLU A 47 14.23 -8.09 15.71
N GLU A 48 14.69 -7.04 16.38
CA GLU A 48 15.66 -6.10 15.83
C GLU A 48 17.01 -6.78 15.57
N ALA A 49 17.51 -7.58 16.51
CA ALA A 49 18.75 -8.32 16.36
C ALA A 49 18.67 -9.42 15.27
N ALA A 50 17.49 -9.99 15.04
CA ALA A 50 17.24 -10.95 13.97
C ALA A 50 17.05 -10.29 12.60
N TYR A 51 16.98 -8.96 12.53
CA TYR A 51 16.72 -8.25 11.29
C TYR A 51 17.96 -8.27 10.38
N PHE A 52 17.74 -8.66 9.11
CA PHE A 52 18.85 -8.86 8.16
C PHE A 52 19.46 -7.56 7.62
N LEU A 53 18.78 -6.42 7.79
CA LEU A 53 19.24 -5.10 7.36
C LEU A 53 19.38 -4.18 8.57
N ASP A 54 20.28 -3.21 8.43
CA ASP A 54 20.25 -2.01 9.27
C ASP A 54 18.86 -1.37 9.25
N ALA A 55 18.38 -0.95 10.43
CA ALA A 55 17.06 -0.39 10.59
C ALA A 55 16.86 0.85 9.72
N SER A 56 17.84 1.76 9.64
CA SER A 56 17.71 2.96 8.82
C SER A 56 17.59 2.61 7.34
N VAL A 57 18.43 1.69 6.84
CA VAL A 57 18.38 1.22 5.45
C VAL A 57 17.03 0.59 5.13
N ALA A 58 16.54 -0.31 5.99
CA ALA A 58 15.25 -0.97 5.80
C ALA A 58 14.10 0.04 5.72
N GLN A 59 14.12 1.07 6.58
CA GLN A 59 13.09 2.09 6.60
C GLN A 59 13.17 3.06 5.42
N TRP A 60 14.37 3.39 4.93
CA TRP A 60 14.52 4.17 3.70
C TRP A 60 14.01 3.42 2.48
N LEU A 61 14.28 2.11 2.38
CA LEU A 61 13.71 1.26 1.32
C LEU A 61 12.19 1.19 1.42
N ALA A 62 11.65 1.03 2.62
CA ALA A 62 10.22 1.09 2.87
C ALA A 62 9.62 2.45 2.46
N SER A 63 10.28 3.56 2.80
CA SER A 63 9.86 4.90 2.39
C SER A 63 9.84 5.05 0.87
N ALA A 64 10.92 4.65 0.19
CA ALA A 64 11.01 4.69 -1.26
C ALA A 64 9.91 3.85 -1.93
N SER A 65 9.64 2.64 -1.42
CA SER A 65 8.54 1.80 -1.91
C SER A 65 7.17 2.45 -1.74
N GLY A 66 6.94 3.18 -0.64
CA GLY A 66 5.73 3.98 -0.44
C GLY A 66 5.59 5.08 -1.50
N VAL A 67 6.65 5.85 -1.76
CA VAL A 67 6.64 6.87 -2.82
C VAL A 67 6.36 6.27 -4.20
N LEU A 68 7.00 5.14 -4.52
CA LEU A 68 6.75 4.42 -5.78
C LEU A 68 5.31 3.91 -5.87
N GLY A 69 4.76 3.33 -4.80
CA GLY A 69 3.37 2.89 -4.72
C GLY A 69 2.38 4.02 -4.95
N ALA A 70 2.63 5.20 -4.37
CA ALA A 70 1.83 6.40 -4.62
C ALA A 70 1.91 6.85 -6.09
N GLY A 71 3.11 6.82 -6.68
CA GLY A 71 3.31 7.12 -8.10
C GLY A 71 2.53 6.18 -9.02
N VAL A 72 2.56 4.87 -8.76
CA VAL A 72 1.76 3.86 -9.48
C VAL A 72 0.27 4.15 -9.34
N ALA A 73 -0.21 4.43 -8.13
CA ALA A 73 -1.62 4.76 -7.90
C ALA A 73 -2.07 5.96 -8.74
N VAL A 74 -1.32 7.08 -8.71
CA VAL A 74 -1.61 8.28 -9.50
C VAL A 74 -1.51 8.01 -11.01
N ALA A 75 -0.57 7.15 -11.44
CA ALA A 75 -0.43 6.78 -12.85
C ALA A 75 -1.69 6.09 -13.41
N THR A 76 -2.48 5.38 -12.58
CA THR A 76 -3.73 4.75 -13.04
C THR A 76 -4.81 5.74 -13.49
N VAL A 77 -4.80 6.97 -12.94
CA VAL A 77 -5.85 7.98 -13.15
C VAL A 77 -5.40 9.17 -14.00
N THR A 78 -4.11 9.34 -14.25
CA THR A 78 -3.57 10.46 -15.03
C THR A 78 -3.43 10.14 -16.52
N PRO A 79 -3.58 11.13 -17.42
CA PRO A 79 -3.41 10.91 -18.86
C PRO A 79 -2.04 10.34 -19.24
N ARG A 80 -0.96 10.82 -18.60
CA ARG A 80 0.41 10.33 -18.85
C ARG A 80 0.59 8.88 -18.41
N GLY A 81 0.15 8.53 -17.20
CA GLY A 81 0.28 7.15 -16.69
C GLY A 81 -0.57 6.15 -17.48
N ARG A 82 -1.69 6.58 -18.06
CA ARG A 82 -2.53 5.76 -18.94
C ARG A 82 -1.92 5.46 -20.31
N ARG A 83 -0.86 6.16 -20.72
CA ARG A 83 -0.10 5.81 -21.93
C ARG A 83 0.83 4.61 -21.71
N ALA A 84 1.06 4.20 -20.46
CA ALA A 84 1.89 3.04 -20.16
C ALA A 84 1.27 1.75 -20.74
N PRO A 85 2.08 0.80 -21.23
CA PRO A 85 1.57 -0.48 -21.70
C PRO A 85 0.80 -1.21 -20.60
N ARG A 86 -0.37 -1.75 -20.97
CA ARG A 86 -1.33 -2.34 -20.02
C ARG A 86 -0.74 -3.47 -19.17
N ARG A 87 0.05 -4.37 -19.78
CA ARG A 87 0.62 -5.54 -19.09
C ARG A 87 1.58 -5.14 -17.95
N PRO A 88 2.60 -4.30 -18.18
CA PRO A 88 3.43 -3.74 -17.10
C PRO A 88 2.63 -3.06 -15.99
N MET A 89 1.63 -2.24 -16.32
CA MET A 89 0.84 -1.56 -15.29
C MET A 89 0.02 -2.54 -14.44
N LEU A 90 -0.56 -3.58 -15.06
CA LEU A 90 -1.25 -4.62 -14.30
C LEU A 90 -0.30 -5.44 -13.43
N ALA A 91 0.91 -5.71 -13.90
CA ALA A 91 1.94 -6.36 -13.09
C ALA A 91 2.32 -5.49 -11.88
N ALA A 92 2.54 -4.19 -12.09
CA ALA A 92 2.81 -3.24 -11.02
C ALA A 92 1.66 -3.16 -9.99
N LEU A 93 0.41 -3.12 -10.47
CA LEU A 93 -0.77 -3.17 -9.60
C LEU A 93 -0.88 -4.49 -8.84
N GLY A 94 -0.51 -5.61 -9.46
CA GLY A 94 -0.43 -6.91 -8.80
C GLY A 94 0.60 -6.91 -7.67
N VAL A 95 1.79 -6.36 -7.90
CA VAL A 95 2.84 -6.21 -6.87
C VAL A 95 2.35 -5.32 -5.71
N VAL A 96 1.74 -4.17 -6.03
CA VAL A 96 1.16 -3.26 -5.03
C VAL A 96 0.09 -3.97 -4.21
N LEU A 97 -0.81 -4.72 -4.86
CA LEU A 97 -1.86 -5.47 -4.18
C LEU A 97 -1.30 -6.55 -3.25
N LEU A 98 -0.30 -7.33 -3.69
CA LEU A 98 0.35 -8.33 -2.86
C LEU A 98 1.04 -7.72 -1.64
N ALA A 99 1.73 -6.59 -1.82
CA ALA A 99 2.37 -5.87 -0.73
C ALA A 99 1.35 -5.37 0.31
N VAL A 100 0.23 -4.79 -0.15
CA VAL A 100 -0.85 -4.31 0.73
C VAL A 100 -1.58 -5.47 1.41
N LEU A 101 -1.79 -6.59 0.71
CA LEU A 101 -2.35 -7.81 1.30
C LEU A 101 -1.43 -8.38 2.38
N GLY A 102 -0.12 -8.40 2.15
CA GLY A 102 0.85 -8.84 3.16
C GLY A 102 0.80 -7.96 4.41
N GLY A 103 1.01 -6.66 4.26
CA GLY A 103 1.04 -5.73 5.40
C GLY A 103 -0.33 -5.58 6.08
N GLY A 104 -1.37 -5.25 5.31
CA GLY A 104 -2.72 -5.04 5.83
C GLY A 104 -3.37 -6.34 6.32
N GLY A 105 -3.06 -7.48 5.70
CA GLY A 105 -3.54 -8.80 6.12
C GLY A 105 -2.95 -9.20 7.46
N VAL A 106 -1.64 -9.04 7.66
CA VAL A 106 -1.00 -9.30 8.97
C VAL A 106 -1.60 -8.40 10.05
N MET A 107 -1.79 -7.11 9.77
CA MET A 107 -2.46 -6.20 10.72
C MET A 107 -3.87 -6.65 11.08
N ALA A 108 -4.66 -7.07 10.09
CA ALA A 108 -6.04 -7.52 10.32
C ALA A 108 -6.10 -8.85 11.08
N VAL A 109 -5.29 -9.83 10.69
CA VAL A 109 -5.24 -11.14 11.32
C VAL A 109 -4.78 -11.00 12.78
N ASP A 110 -3.71 -10.27 13.04
CA ASP A 110 -3.26 -10.05 14.42
C ASP A 110 -4.31 -9.28 15.24
N ALA A 111 -4.85 -8.19 14.69
CA ALA A 111 -5.78 -7.34 15.42
C ALA A 111 -7.13 -7.98 15.78
N PHE A 112 -7.59 -8.95 14.98
CA PHE A 112 -8.90 -9.59 15.19
C PHE A 112 -8.82 -11.03 15.68
N ALA A 113 -7.72 -11.75 15.40
CA ALA A 113 -7.53 -13.14 15.84
C ALA A 113 -6.46 -13.29 16.93
N GLY A 114 -5.68 -12.23 17.24
CA GLY A 114 -4.65 -12.25 18.28
C GLY A 114 -3.44 -13.13 17.94
N LEU A 115 -3.16 -13.32 16.65
CA LEU A 115 -2.14 -14.26 16.15
C LEU A 115 -0.76 -13.63 15.91
N GLY A 116 -0.47 -12.43 16.44
CA GLY A 116 0.77 -11.71 16.17
C GLY A 116 1.27 -10.85 17.33
N VAL A 117 1.89 -9.72 16.97
CA VAL A 117 2.72 -8.88 17.86
C VAL A 117 1.93 -7.81 18.62
N GLY A 118 0.59 -7.84 18.55
CA GLY A 118 -0.29 -6.97 19.33
C GLY A 118 -0.84 -5.77 18.56
N TRP A 119 -1.08 -5.90 17.25
CA TRP A 119 -1.81 -4.89 16.50
C TRP A 119 -3.20 -4.64 17.10
N ARG A 120 -3.59 -3.37 17.24
CA ARG A 120 -4.92 -3.00 17.77
C ARG A 120 -6.01 -3.08 16.68
N TRP A 121 -7.26 -3.32 17.08
CA TRP A 121 -8.42 -3.46 16.17
C TRP A 121 -8.52 -2.38 15.07
N TYR A 122 -8.20 -1.12 15.39
CA TYR A 122 -8.27 -0.02 14.42
C TYR A 122 -7.18 -0.11 13.33
N HIS A 123 -6.03 -0.73 13.62
CA HIS A 123 -5.03 -1.05 12.61
C HIS A 123 -5.53 -2.16 11.69
N GLY A 124 -6.24 -3.15 12.23
CA GLY A 124 -6.91 -4.18 11.44
C GLY A 124 -7.92 -3.58 10.47
N LEU A 125 -8.76 -2.64 10.94
CA LEU A 125 -9.68 -1.91 10.06
C LEU A 125 -8.94 -1.10 8.99
N LEU A 126 -7.85 -0.42 9.36
CA LEU A 126 -7.02 0.31 8.41
C LEU A 126 -6.44 -0.62 7.34
N GLY A 127 -5.94 -1.80 7.73
CA GLY A 127 -5.45 -2.82 6.82
C GLY A 127 -6.50 -3.29 5.83
N LEU A 128 -7.71 -3.62 6.32
CA LEU A 128 -8.85 -4.00 5.48
C LEU A 128 -9.28 -2.88 4.52
N ALA A 129 -9.31 -1.64 4.99
CA ALA A 129 -9.61 -0.48 4.16
C ALA A 129 -8.57 -0.29 3.05
N ALA A 130 -7.28 -0.39 3.38
CA ALA A 130 -6.19 -0.29 2.40
C ALA A 130 -6.28 -1.39 1.32
N ILE A 131 -6.59 -2.63 1.72
CA ILE A 131 -6.83 -3.76 0.79
C ILE A 131 -8.01 -3.45 -0.14
N GLY A 132 -9.16 -3.06 0.43
CA GLY A 132 -10.37 -2.76 -0.35
C GLY A 132 -10.17 -1.62 -1.36
N LEU A 133 -9.49 -0.55 -0.95
CA LEU A 133 -9.16 0.58 -1.82
C LEU A 133 -8.21 0.17 -2.96
N THR A 134 -7.21 -0.65 -2.66
CA THR A 134 -6.23 -1.13 -3.66
C THR A 134 -6.89 -2.08 -4.67
N LEU A 135 -7.81 -2.94 -4.21
CA LEU A 135 -8.63 -3.79 -5.08
C LEU A 135 -9.53 -2.97 -6.00
N GLU A 136 -10.25 -1.97 -5.47
CA GLU A 136 -11.16 -1.15 -6.27
C GLU A 136 -10.40 -0.26 -7.26
N MET A 137 -9.24 0.30 -6.87
CA MET A 137 -8.33 1.00 -7.79
C MET A 137 -7.91 0.08 -8.95
N SER A 138 -7.45 -1.13 -8.63
CA SER A 138 -6.98 -2.11 -9.63
C SER A 138 -8.11 -2.53 -10.57
N ARG A 139 -9.30 -2.80 -10.02
CA ARG A 139 -10.52 -3.13 -10.77
C ARG A 139 -10.95 -1.99 -11.68
N SER A 140 -10.95 -0.75 -11.19
CA SER A 140 -11.28 0.45 -11.94
C SER A 140 -10.34 0.64 -13.14
N TYR A 141 -9.02 0.49 -12.93
CA TYR A 141 -8.03 0.55 -14.00
C TYR A 141 -8.20 -0.57 -15.03
N ALA A 142 -8.36 -1.82 -14.57
CA ALA A 142 -8.52 -2.98 -15.45
C ALA A 142 -9.76 -2.88 -16.35
N ARG A 143 -10.86 -2.34 -15.83
CA ARG A 143 -12.11 -2.09 -16.58
C ARG A 143 -11.94 -0.98 -17.60
N ALA A 144 -11.37 0.16 -17.20
CA ALA A 144 -11.19 1.31 -18.08
C ALA A 144 -10.26 1.00 -19.26
N THR A 145 -9.21 0.21 -19.05
CA THR A 145 -8.26 -0.13 -20.11
C THR A 145 -8.71 -1.27 -21.02
N ARG A 146 -9.58 -2.18 -20.55
CA ARG A 146 -10.15 -3.23 -21.42
C ARG A 146 -11.03 -2.65 -22.54
N ARG A 147 -11.78 -1.58 -22.24
CA ARG A 147 -12.64 -0.88 -23.22
C ARG A 147 -11.88 -0.08 -24.28
N ALA A 148 -10.58 0.15 -24.09
CA ALA A 148 -9.75 0.91 -25.03
C ALA A 148 -9.04 0.02 -26.06
N THR A 149 -9.05 -1.31 -25.85
CA THR A 149 -8.34 -2.29 -26.70
C THR A 149 -9.28 -3.20 -27.50
N GLY A 150 -10.59 -3.11 -27.27
CA GLY A 150 -11.61 -3.81 -28.06
C GLY A 150 -12.46 -2.78 -28.77
#